data_AF-A0AAE0VS29-F1
#
_entry.id   AF-A0AAE0VS29-F1
#
_cell.length_a   1.000
_cell.length_b   1.000
_cell.length_c   1.000
_cell.angle_alpha   90.00
_cell.angle_beta   90.00
_cell.angle_gamma   90.00
#
_symmetry.space_group_name_H-M   'P 1'
#
loop_
_entity.id
_entity.type
_entity.pdbx_description
1 polymer ?
#
loop_
_entity_poly.entity_id
_entity_poly.type
_entity_poly.pdbx_seq_one_letter_code
_entity_poly.pdbx_strand_id
1 'polypeptide(L)'
;MSRVLQMVEESSYLTIAKVAAITLVAIPVGLSIQRYFWRRDLRQKVWQRQTECQVAFKKLNDDLNSLNFDQEKLQAICDLPTSELKEGLQSGKYSALEVLAAYQTKAQNVTKRLNCVTEPILEAEADAKSLDEDTEKEGLLHGIPVSLKENYQLKGYDCTMGLVNLIGKLWEDDAVLIKVLKRQGAIPFVRTNIPQIMMTYECSNPIYGRTDNPFDASRTPGGSTGGEAALIAAGGSLIGFGSDIGGSIRVPSHFCGCYGLKTTLGRFSRKGTTSLSQGQTLVSGTIGPMARDLDGLVLATKAILCDYMYELDRSIPPLSFRDEIFQSKRPLKIGYYVNDGYLQSVPACQRAVMMAKTALEAQGHTVISFDPPDVPWMWTELYMKTVAGDGCRTFLEALQKDIPDDCVHMLLFSSKVPRWLIWCLKAIIGISTQDPVQTQSMTSLKGCRSVYEWWQQAKAVEAYKDKFLKKWSDLGLDGVICPVLACVAVPHGSVSSLLGAGTYSMLYNVLNYPAGSLPLTKVTSEDVQQLENYPDRRFFEKNIKKASEGSIGLPVNVQCVSLPFQEELVLRVMKEIETGLKSMGDH
;
A
#
# COMPACT_ATOMS: atom_id res chain seq x y z
N MET A 1 47.36 9.27 -64.49
CA MET A 1 46.32 10.02 -63.75
C MET A 1 45.15 9.13 -63.31
N SER A 2 44.51 8.35 -64.19
CA SER A 2 43.35 7.50 -63.85
C SER A 2 43.61 6.44 -62.75
N ARG A 3 44.74 5.71 -62.76
CA ARG A 3 45.08 4.73 -61.70
C ARG A 3 45.33 5.35 -60.32
N VAL A 4 45.80 6.60 -60.27
CA VAL A 4 46.11 7.29 -59.00
C VAL A 4 44.82 7.78 -58.34
N LEU A 5 43.84 8.25 -59.14
CA LEU A 5 42.51 8.64 -58.64
C LEU A 5 41.73 7.45 -58.07
N GLN A 6 41.80 6.29 -58.73
CA GLN A 6 41.13 5.06 -58.27
C GLN A 6 41.73 4.52 -56.95
N MET A 7 43.06 4.58 -56.79
CA MET A 7 43.72 4.22 -55.53
C MET A 7 43.39 5.19 -54.38
N VAL A 8 43.19 6.47 -54.68
CA VAL A 8 42.80 7.50 -53.68
C VAL A 8 41.33 7.31 -53.25
N GLU A 9 40.43 6.95 -54.16
CA GLU A 9 39.05 6.58 -53.83
C GLU A 9 38.99 5.30 -52.98
N GLU A 10 39.64 4.21 -53.40
CA GLU A 10 39.63 2.94 -52.64
C GLU A 10 40.25 3.10 -51.23
N SER A 11 41.33 3.87 -51.10
CA SER A 11 41.93 4.20 -49.81
C SER A 11 40.99 5.02 -48.90
N SER A 12 40.22 5.94 -49.50
CA SER A 12 39.22 6.74 -48.79
C SER A 12 38.04 5.89 -48.32
N TYR A 13 37.50 5.00 -49.16
CA TYR A 13 36.44 4.06 -48.78
C TYR A 13 36.89 3.09 -47.70
N LEU A 14 38.11 2.56 -47.79
CA LEU A 14 38.67 1.66 -46.78
C LEU A 14 38.87 2.37 -45.43
N THR A 15 39.26 3.65 -45.46
CA THR A 15 39.40 4.49 -44.26
C THR A 15 38.03 4.76 -43.63
N ILE A 16 37.03 5.14 -44.42
CA ILE A 16 35.65 5.35 -43.94
C ILE A 16 35.07 4.06 -43.35
N ALA A 17 35.27 2.91 -44.01
CA ALA A 17 34.80 1.62 -43.52
C ALA A 17 35.50 1.20 -42.22
N LYS A 18 36.81 1.44 -42.06
CA LYS A 18 37.55 1.19 -40.82
C LYS A 18 37.08 2.11 -39.69
N VAL A 19 36.88 3.39 -39.95
CA VAL A 19 36.33 4.34 -38.96
C VAL A 19 34.93 3.90 -38.55
N ALA A 20 34.05 3.58 -39.49
CA ALA A 20 32.70 3.09 -39.21
C ALA A 20 32.72 1.79 -38.38
N ALA A 21 33.58 0.82 -38.72
CA ALA A 21 33.72 -0.43 -37.97
C ALA A 21 34.26 -0.20 -36.55
N ILE A 22 35.25 0.67 -36.38
CA ILE A 22 35.78 1.05 -35.06
C ILE A 22 34.68 1.75 -34.25
N THR A 23 33.93 2.68 -34.83
CA THR A 23 32.83 3.39 -34.16
C THR A 23 31.69 2.43 -33.77
N LEU A 24 31.35 1.47 -34.64
CA LEU A 24 30.33 0.45 -34.39
C LEU A 24 30.69 -0.50 -33.23
N VAL A 25 31.96 -0.67 -32.91
CA VAL A 25 32.42 -1.48 -31.75
C VAL A 25 32.71 -0.59 -30.54
N ALA A 26 33.39 0.53 -30.72
CA ALA A 26 33.82 1.40 -29.63
C ALA A 26 32.65 2.09 -28.91
N ILE A 27 31.59 2.48 -29.61
CA ILE A 27 30.41 3.09 -28.97
C ILE A 27 29.69 2.07 -28.07
N PRO A 28 29.30 0.86 -28.52
CA PRO A 28 28.67 -0.12 -27.64
C PRO A 28 29.58 -0.57 -26.48
N VAL A 29 30.88 -0.72 -26.71
CA VAL A 29 31.85 -1.05 -25.66
C VAL A 29 31.95 0.08 -24.64
N GLY A 30 32.08 1.34 -25.09
CA GLY A 30 32.09 2.53 -24.24
C GLY A 30 30.82 2.68 -23.41
N LEU A 31 29.64 2.49 -24.02
CA LEU A 31 28.35 2.49 -23.32
C LEU A 31 28.24 1.35 -22.31
N SER A 32 28.77 0.17 -22.64
CA SER A 32 28.78 -0.99 -21.74
C SER A 32 29.69 -0.74 -20.53
N ILE A 33 30.88 -0.17 -20.75
CA ILE A 33 31.82 0.23 -19.70
C ILE A 33 31.20 1.32 -18.81
N GLN A 34 30.62 2.37 -19.40
CA GLN A 34 29.93 3.44 -18.67
C GLN A 34 28.80 2.87 -17.82
N ARG A 35 27.97 1.99 -18.38
CA ARG A 35 26.87 1.33 -17.67
C ARG A 35 27.36 0.42 -16.56
N TYR A 36 28.51 -0.24 -16.74
CA TYR A 36 29.14 -1.06 -15.72
C TYR A 36 29.59 -0.22 -14.52
N PHE A 37 30.36 0.85 -14.76
CA PHE A 37 30.81 1.76 -13.69
C PHE A 37 29.62 2.40 -12.96
N TRP A 38 28.64 2.88 -13.71
CA TRP A 38 27.43 3.45 -13.13
C TRP A 38 26.66 2.44 -12.25
N ARG A 39 26.50 1.19 -12.68
CA ARG A 39 25.88 0.13 -11.85
C ARG A 39 26.72 -0.20 -10.62
N ARG A 40 28.05 -0.17 -10.74
CA ARG A 40 28.96 -0.40 -9.62
C ARG A 40 28.77 0.70 -8.56
N ASP A 41 28.70 1.96 -8.98
CA ASP A 41 28.52 3.10 -8.07
C ASP A 41 27.16 3.05 -7.36
N LEU A 42 26.08 2.67 -8.07
CA LEU A 42 24.77 2.44 -7.44
C LEU A 42 24.82 1.31 -6.41
N ARG A 43 25.47 0.18 -6.73
CA ARG A 43 25.64 -0.93 -5.78
C ARG A 43 26.46 -0.53 -4.56
N GLN A 44 27.46 0.32 -4.73
CA GLN A 44 28.23 0.86 -3.62
C GLN A 44 27.37 1.73 -2.69
N LYS A 45 26.48 2.57 -3.25
CA LYS A 45 25.51 3.35 -2.46
C LYS A 45 24.54 2.45 -1.68
N VAL A 46 24.02 1.41 -2.33
CA VAL A 46 23.18 0.40 -1.66
C VAL A 46 23.93 -0.25 -0.52
N TRP A 47 25.15 -0.70 -0.75
CA TRP A 47 25.98 -1.34 0.29
C TRP A 47 26.24 -0.39 1.46
N GLN A 48 26.54 0.88 1.20
CA GLN A 48 26.71 1.89 2.23
C GLN A 48 25.44 2.07 3.06
N ARG A 49 24.28 2.24 2.42
CA ARG A 49 22.99 2.40 3.11
C ARG A 49 22.63 1.16 3.94
N GLN A 50 22.83 -0.04 3.40
CA GLN A 50 22.62 -1.29 4.15
C GLN A 50 23.55 -1.38 5.38
N THR A 51 24.80 -0.94 5.25
CA THR A 51 25.75 -0.88 6.37
C THR A 51 25.27 0.11 7.44
N GLU A 52 24.81 1.30 7.04
CA GLU A 52 24.25 2.30 7.96
C GLU A 52 23.03 1.74 8.71
N CYS A 53 22.11 1.08 8.02
CA CYS A 53 20.96 0.41 8.64
C CYS A 53 21.41 -0.66 9.66
N GLN A 54 22.38 -1.51 9.31
CA GLN A 54 22.92 -2.53 10.21
C GLN A 54 23.55 -1.91 11.47
N VAL A 55 24.28 -0.80 11.33
CA VAL A 55 24.84 -0.05 12.46
C VAL A 55 23.72 0.51 13.35
N ALA A 56 22.66 1.07 12.75
CA ALA A 56 21.52 1.59 13.49
C ALA A 56 20.79 0.49 14.29
N PHE A 57 20.57 -0.69 13.68
CA PHE A 57 20.00 -1.84 14.39
C PHE A 57 20.90 -2.36 15.50
N LYS A 58 22.21 -2.41 15.28
CA LYS A 58 23.17 -2.80 16.31
C LYS A 58 23.11 -1.84 17.50
N LYS A 59 23.13 -0.53 17.23
CA LYS A 59 23.00 0.50 18.27
C LYS A 59 21.73 0.30 19.08
N LEU A 60 20.58 0.15 18.42
CA LEU A 60 19.31 -0.10 19.10
C LEU A 60 19.36 -1.36 19.99
N ASN A 61 19.98 -2.43 19.52
CA ASN A 61 20.15 -3.65 20.32
C ASN A 61 21.05 -3.42 21.55
N ASP A 62 22.14 -2.67 21.39
CA ASP A 62 23.04 -2.33 22.50
C ASP A 62 22.31 -1.45 23.53
N ASP A 63 21.52 -0.47 23.08
CA ASP A 63 20.69 0.42 23.91
C ASP A 63 19.64 -0.40 24.68
N LEU A 64 18.88 -1.29 24.01
CA LEU A 64 17.89 -2.16 24.66
C LEU A 64 18.50 -3.09 25.72
N ASN A 65 19.67 -3.66 25.44
CA ASN A 65 20.37 -4.52 26.40
C ASN A 65 20.83 -3.74 27.63
N SER A 66 21.14 -2.45 27.48
CA SER A 66 21.54 -1.59 28.59
C SER A 66 20.40 -1.26 29.55
N LEU A 67 19.14 -1.26 29.08
CA LEU A 67 17.96 -0.99 29.89
C LEU A 67 17.61 -2.15 30.86
N ASN A 68 18.13 -3.36 30.60
CA ASN A 68 18.00 -4.55 31.47
C ASN A 68 16.55 -4.87 31.91
N PHE A 69 15.58 -4.67 31.01
CA PHE A 69 14.19 -5.01 31.25
C PHE A 69 13.95 -6.53 31.21
N ASP A 70 13.02 -6.98 32.07
CA ASP A 70 12.55 -8.36 32.06
C ASP A 70 11.81 -8.70 30.75
N GLN A 71 12.28 -9.74 30.08
CA GLN A 71 11.77 -10.15 28.76
C GLN A 71 10.34 -10.69 28.82
N GLU A 72 9.94 -11.35 29.93
CA GLU A 72 8.57 -11.83 30.10
C GLU A 72 7.60 -10.65 30.22
N LYS A 73 7.96 -9.61 30.99
CA LYS A 73 7.21 -8.36 31.07
C LYS A 73 7.08 -7.66 29.71
N LEU A 74 8.17 -7.55 28.94
CA LEU A 74 8.13 -6.92 27.62
C LEU A 74 7.20 -7.67 26.66
N GLN A 75 7.24 -9.01 26.67
CA GLN A 75 6.33 -9.82 25.86
C GLN A 75 4.87 -9.64 26.30
N ALA A 76 4.60 -9.63 27.61
CA ALA A 76 3.26 -9.39 28.14
C ALA A 76 2.71 -8.02 27.72
N ILE A 77 3.53 -6.97 27.69
CA ILE A 77 3.13 -5.63 27.18
C ILE A 77 2.71 -5.72 25.71
N CYS A 78 3.46 -6.45 24.88
CA CYS A 78 3.14 -6.61 23.46
C CYS A 78 1.82 -7.35 23.23
N ASP A 79 1.35 -8.15 24.19
CA ASP A 79 0.13 -8.97 24.06
C ASP A 79 -1.14 -8.25 24.56
N LEU A 80 -1.00 -7.10 25.24
CA LEU A 80 -2.12 -6.30 25.73
C LEU A 80 -2.96 -5.70 24.59
N PRO A 81 -4.31 -5.70 24.66
CA PRO A 81 -5.16 -4.93 23.76
C PRO A 81 -4.82 -3.44 23.74
N THR A 82 -5.11 -2.74 22.63
CA THR A 82 -4.83 -1.30 22.52
C THR A 82 -5.41 -0.48 23.68
N SER A 83 -6.66 -0.75 24.07
CA SER A 83 -7.36 -0.05 25.16
C SER A 83 -6.63 -0.20 26.50
N GLU A 84 -6.27 -1.42 26.87
CA GLU A 84 -5.55 -1.72 28.12
C GLU A 84 -4.14 -1.12 28.15
N LEU A 85 -3.41 -1.15 27.03
CA LEU A 85 -2.09 -0.52 26.95
C LEU A 85 -2.18 0.99 27.13
N LYS A 86 -3.14 1.63 26.47
CA LYS A 86 -3.41 3.07 26.59
C LYS A 86 -3.75 3.44 28.04
N GLU A 87 -4.66 2.71 28.68
CA GLU A 87 -5.03 2.93 30.09
C GLU A 87 -3.83 2.72 31.03
N GLY A 88 -3.00 1.72 30.76
CA GLY A 88 -1.78 1.45 31.52
C GLY A 88 -0.76 2.58 31.44
N LEU A 89 -0.56 3.17 30.25
CA LEU A 89 0.30 4.34 30.05
C LEU A 89 -0.25 5.60 30.75
N GLN A 90 -1.56 5.85 30.59
CA GLN A 90 -2.23 7.00 31.22
C GLN A 90 -2.19 6.92 32.75
N SER A 91 -2.46 5.74 33.32
CA SER A 91 -2.40 5.52 34.78
C SER A 91 -0.98 5.46 35.35
N GLY A 92 0.06 5.38 34.51
CA GLY A 92 1.44 5.20 34.94
C GLY A 92 1.79 3.78 35.40
N LYS A 93 0.93 2.80 35.11
CA LYS A 93 1.22 1.37 35.32
C LYS A 93 2.39 0.90 34.47
N TYR A 94 2.53 1.46 33.27
CA TYR A 94 3.67 1.25 32.38
C TYR A 94 4.28 2.61 32.02
N SER A 95 5.60 2.67 31.92
CA SER A 95 6.30 3.83 31.37
C SER A 95 6.31 3.78 29.83
N ALA A 96 6.36 4.93 29.19
CA ALA A 96 6.54 5.08 27.74
C ALA A 96 7.84 4.40 27.27
N LEU A 97 8.93 4.52 28.05
CA LEU A 97 10.19 3.82 27.77
C LEU A 97 10.04 2.30 27.84
N GLU A 98 9.32 1.77 28.83
CA GLU A 98 9.08 0.32 28.94
C GLU A 98 8.26 -0.21 27.75
N VAL A 99 7.20 0.51 27.35
CA VAL A 99 6.37 0.12 26.21
C VAL A 99 7.14 0.23 24.90
N LEU A 100 7.93 1.29 24.72
CA LEU A 100 8.80 1.43 23.56
C LEU A 100 9.80 0.28 23.47
N ALA A 101 10.49 -0.05 24.57
CA ALA A 101 11.47 -1.13 24.61
C ALA A 101 10.84 -2.49 24.26
N ALA A 102 9.60 -2.74 24.71
CA ALA A 102 8.84 -3.94 24.38
C ALA A 102 8.63 -4.06 22.86
N TYR A 103 8.09 -3.01 22.23
CA TYR A 103 7.82 -3.00 20.80
C TYR A 103 9.10 -2.97 19.95
N GLN A 104 10.15 -2.26 20.36
CA GLN A 104 11.46 -2.28 19.67
C GLN A 104 12.07 -3.69 19.70
N THR A 105 12.03 -4.38 20.84
CA THR A 105 12.49 -5.77 20.97
C THR A 105 11.71 -6.70 20.05
N LYS A 106 10.37 -6.60 20.05
CA LYS A 106 9.51 -7.41 19.19
C LYS A 106 9.74 -7.12 17.71
N ALA A 107 9.80 -5.85 17.32
CA ALA A 107 10.03 -5.41 15.95
C ALA A 107 11.36 -5.90 15.38
N GLN A 108 12.44 -5.91 16.18
CA GLN A 108 13.72 -6.46 15.75
C GLN A 108 13.61 -7.96 15.45
N ASN A 109 13.00 -8.73 16.35
CA ASN A 109 12.84 -10.18 16.17
C ASN A 109 11.97 -10.52 14.95
N VAL A 110 10.91 -9.76 14.74
CA VAL A 110 10.05 -9.86 13.55
C VAL A 110 10.85 -9.53 12.28
N THR A 111 11.62 -8.45 12.29
CA THR A 111 12.40 -7.98 11.13
C THR A 111 13.49 -8.96 10.74
N LYS A 112 14.15 -9.63 11.69
CA LYS A 112 15.12 -10.71 11.39
C LYS A 112 14.50 -11.84 10.55
N ARG A 113 13.20 -12.09 10.71
CA ARG A 113 12.47 -13.13 9.97
C ARG A 113 11.83 -12.61 8.68
N LEU A 114 11.26 -11.40 8.70
CA LEU A 114 10.38 -10.90 7.64
C LEU A 114 10.96 -9.75 6.83
N ASN A 115 12.05 -9.12 7.27
CA ASN A 115 12.65 -7.95 6.63
C ASN A 115 11.65 -6.82 6.37
N CYS A 116 10.86 -6.46 7.39
CA CYS A 116 9.76 -5.48 7.28
C CYS A 116 10.12 -4.05 7.75
N VAL A 117 11.20 -3.88 8.53
CA VAL A 117 11.71 -2.57 8.99
C VAL A 117 12.96 -2.20 8.18
N THR A 118 13.00 -0.98 7.65
CA THR A 118 14.16 -0.46 6.91
C THR A 118 15.22 0.09 7.86
N GLU A 119 14.79 0.85 8.88
CA GLU A 119 15.66 1.42 9.91
C GLU A 119 14.87 1.78 11.18
N PRO A 120 15.50 1.72 12.37
CA PRO A 120 14.94 2.28 13.59
C PRO A 120 15.06 3.81 13.61
N ILE A 121 14.14 4.46 14.34
CA ILE A 121 14.19 5.90 14.61
C ILE A 121 14.96 6.10 15.91
N LEU A 122 16.16 6.69 15.81
CA LEU A 122 17.14 6.77 16.91
C LEU A 122 16.71 7.75 18.01
N GLU A 123 15.83 8.69 17.71
CA GLU A 123 15.30 9.68 18.65
C GLU A 123 14.22 9.09 19.59
N ALA A 124 13.66 7.93 19.25
CA ALA A 124 12.48 7.37 19.94
C ALA A 124 12.69 7.16 21.44
N GLU A 125 13.87 6.72 21.88
CA GLU A 125 14.16 6.50 23.30
C GLU A 125 14.18 7.82 24.09
N ALA A 126 14.75 8.88 23.51
CA ALA A 126 14.76 10.20 24.13
C ALA A 126 13.35 10.79 24.21
N ASP A 127 12.55 10.61 23.15
CA ASP A 127 11.14 11.01 23.13
C ASP A 127 10.34 10.27 24.22
N ALA A 128 10.58 8.96 24.39
CA ALA A 128 9.92 8.16 25.42
C ALA A 128 10.26 8.63 26.85
N LYS A 129 11.55 8.89 27.12
CA LYS A 129 12.00 9.43 28.42
C LYS A 129 11.36 10.79 28.72
N SER A 130 11.29 11.67 27.71
CA SER A 130 10.65 12.97 27.87
C SER A 130 9.15 12.87 28.18
N LEU A 131 8.46 11.85 27.65
CA LEU A 131 7.05 11.60 27.95
C LEU A 131 6.85 11.01 29.34
N ASP A 132 7.79 10.20 29.84
CA ASP A 132 7.75 9.68 31.21
C ASP A 132 7.90 10.78 32.27
N GLU A 133 8.57 11.89 31.93
CA GLU A 133 8.71 13.08 32.77
C GLU A 133 7.48 14.02 32.70
N ASP A 134 6.63 13.88 31.69
CA ASP A 134 5.43 14.70 31.50
C ASP A 134 4.29 14.26 32.44
N THR A 135 3.92 15.15 33.35
CA THR A 135 2.86 14.88 34.35
C THR A 135 1.45 15.02 33.79
N GLU A 136 1.25 15.78 32.70
CA GLU A 136 -0.09 16.09 32.18
C GLU A 136 -0.63 14.99 31.25
N LYS A 137 0.25 14.33 30.50
CA LYS A 137 -0.07 13.17 29.62
C LYS A 137 -1.29 13.42 28.70
N GLU A 138 -1.46 14.64 28.19
CA GLU A 138 -2.71 15.10 27.54
C GLU A 138 -3.03 14.42 26.19
N GLY A 139 -2.02 13.82 25.54
CA GLY A 139 -2.14 13.26 24.20
C GLY A 139 -2.93 11.93 24.15
N LEU A 140 -3.80 11.78 23.15
CA LEU A 140 -4.59 10.54 22.98
C LEU A 140 -3.74 9.29 22.72
N LEU A 141 -2.51 9.47 22.25
CA LEU A 141 -1.54 8.42 21.95
C LEU A 141 -0.33 8.48 22.87
N HIS A 142 -0.44 9.11 24.05
CA HIS A 142 0.67 9.25 25.00
C HIS A 142 1.39 7.92 25.26
N GLY A 143 2.68 7.88 24.93
CA GLY A 143 3.58 6.74 25.12
C GLY A 143 3.40 5.59 24.13
N ILE A 144 2.48 5.69 23.15
CA ILE A 144 2.20 4.62 22.19
C ILE A 144 3.25 4.63 21.06
N PRO A 145 4.02 3.54 20.86
CA PRO A 145 4.92 3.43 19.72
C PRO A 145 4.16 3.29 18.40
N VAL A 146 4.56 4.07 17.39
CA VAL A 146 3.94 4.06 16.06
C VAL A 146 4.97 3.76 14.97
N SER A 147 4.68 2.78 14.11
CA SER A 147 5.48 2.49 12.92
C SER A 147 5.07 3.36 11.72
N LEU A 148 6.05 3.73 10.89
CA LEU A 148 5.81 4.62 9.75
C LEU A 148 6.29 4.00 8.45
N LYS A 149 5.41 3.95 7.43
CA LYS A 149 5.84 3.69 6.06
C LYS A 149 6.97 4.63 5.64
N GLU A 150 7.98 4.11 4.95
CA GLU A 150 9.19 4.86 4.58
C GLU A 150 8.95 6.12 3.70
N ASN A 151 7.73 6.33 3.19
CA ASN A 151 7.43 7.49 2.34
C ASN A 151 7.00 8.75 3.12
N TYR A 152 6.88 8.71 4.45
CA TYR A 152 6.60 9.90 5.26
C TYR A 152 7.89 10.69 5.52
N GLN A 153 7.91 11.99 5.27
CA GLN A 153 9.07 12.82 5.56
C GLN A 153 9.28 12.91 7.07
N LEU A 154 10.45 12.50 7.54
CA LEU A 154 10.86 12.55 8.93
C LEU A 154 12.19 13.30 8.97
N LYS A 155 12.29 14.32 9.83
CA LYS A 155 13.47 15.17 9.93
C LYS A 155 14.72 14.32 10.21
N GLY A 156 15.75 14.49 9.39
CA GLY A 156 17.02 13.75 9.50
C GLY A 156 17.04 12.41 8.77
N TYR A 157 15.93 11.98 8.17
CA TYR A 157 15.80 10.70 7.45
C TYR A 157 15.49 10.94 5.97
N ASP A 158 15.87 9.99 5.12
CA ASP A 158 15.46 10.00 3.72
C ASP A 158 14.09 9.31 3.50
N CYS A 159 13.55 9.51 2.30
CA CYS A 159 12.42 8.74 1.77
C CYS A 159 12.87 8.22 0.41
N THR A 160 13.46 7.03 0.39
CA THR A 160 14.09 6.50 -0.81
C THR A 160 13.07 6.05 -1.86
N MET A 161 11.84 5.70 -1.46
CA MET A 161 10.88 5.06 -2.37
C MET A 161 11.42 3.77 -3.02
N GLY A 162 12.43 3.13 -2.42
CA GLY A 162 13.17 2.02 -3.03
C GLY A 162 14.04 2.41 -4.24
N LEU A 163 14.34 3.71 -4.41
CA LEU A 163 15.20 4.25 -5.47
C LEU A 163 16.57 4.63 -4.91
N VAL A 164 17.63 4.02 -5.44
CA VAL A 164 19.01 4.22 -4.98
C VAL A 164 19.44 5.69 -5.12
N ASN A 165 18.89 6.41 -6.09
CA ASN A 165 19.20 7.84 -6.28
C ASN A 165 18.62 8.78 -5.23
N LEU A 166 17.71 8.30 -4.38
CA LEU A 166 17.13 9.08 -3.31
C LEU A 166 17.80 8.82 -1.95
N ILE A 167 18.73 7.87 -1.87
CA ILE A 167 19.53 7.61 -0.67
C ILE A 167 20.30 8.87 -0.26
N GLY A 168 20.26 9.22 1.02
CA GLY A 168 20.99 10.33 1.61
C GLY A 168 20.37 11.71 1.33
N LYS A 169 19.20 11.77 0.69
CA LYS A 169 18.43 13.01 0.55
C LYS A 169 17.53 13.19 1.76
N LEU A 170 18.13 13.72 2.83
CA LEU A 170 17.48 13.88 4.13
C LEU A 170 16.44 15.01 4.09
N TRP A 171 15.35 14.83 4.82
CA TRP A 171 14.34 15.87 5.02
C TRP A 171 14.68 16.74 6.23
N GLU A 172 14.41 18.03 6.13
CA GLU A 172 14.70 19.01 7.20
C GLU A 172 13.55 19.15 8.21
N ASP A 173 12.36 18.67 7.85
CA ASP A 173 11.15 18.83 8.63
C ASP A 173 10.28 17.57 8.60
N ASP A 174 9.47 17.42 9.64
CA ASP A 174 8.54 16.32 9.79
C ASP A 174 7.28 16.56 8.92
N ALA A 175 6.74 15.48 8.37
CA ALA A 175 5.42 15.48 7.77
C ALA A 175 4.37 15.95 8.78
N VAL A 176 3.28 16.55 8.29
CA VAL A 176 2.19 17.02 9.17
C VAL A 176 1.65 15.88 10.03
N LEU A 177 1.52 14.68 9.45
CA LEU A 177 1.15 13.47 10.19
C LEU A 177 2.07 13.22 11.40
N ILE A 178 3.39 13.26 11.20
CA ILE A 178 4.37 12.97 12.26
C ILE A 178 4.35 14.05 13.34
N LYS A 179 4.21 15.33 12.96
CA LYS A 179 4.05 16.43 13.92
C LYS A 179 2.83 16.22 14.81
N VAL A 180 1.71 15.81 14.22
CA VAL A 180 0.46 15.55 14.95
C VAL A 180 0.60 14.32 15.84
N LEU A 181 1.24 13.25 15.36
CA LEU A 181 1.53 12.06 16.18
C LEU A 181 2.35 12.42 17.42
N LYS A 182 3.48 13.13 17.24
CA LYS A 182 4.33 13.61 18.34
C LYS A 182 3.56 14.53 19.30
N ARG A 183 2.74 15.44 18.77
CA ARG A 183 1.88 16.33 19.59
C ARG A 183 0.85 15.55 20.40
N GLN A 184 0.38 14.42 19.89
CA GLN A 184 -0.53 13.50 20.60
C GLN A 184 0.20 12.52 21.52
N GLY A 185 1.51 12.71 21.75
CA GLY A 185 2.33 11.90 22.63
C GLY A 185 2.71 10.53 22.06
N ALA A 186 2.49 10.27 20.78
CA ALA A 186 2.94 9.04 20.13
C ALA A 186 4.45 9.07 19.89
N ILE A 187 5.07 7.90 19.84
CA ILE A 187 6.51 7.73 19.64
C ILE A 187 6.76 7.02 18.30
N PRO A 188 7.03 7.75 17.20
CA PRO A 188 7.54 7.15 15.98
C PRO A 188 8.84 6.39 16.26
N PHE A 189 8.87 5.07 16.04
CA PHE A 189 10.03 4.25 16.45
C PHE A 189 10.74 3.48 15.33
N VAL A 190 10.08 3.21 14.20
CA VAL A 190 10.67 2.50 13.05
C VAL A 190 10.09 2.98 11.73
N ARG A 191 10.87 2.78 10.67
CA ARG A 191 10.48 2.98 9.27
C ARG A 191 10.26 1.62 8.62
N THR A 192 9.17 1.43 7.87
CA THR A 192 8.84 0.12 7.28
C THR A 192 8.99 0.06 5.78
N ASN A 193 9.32 -1.14 5.31
CA ASN A 193 9.70 -1.40 3.93
C ASN A 193 8.54 -1.22 2.95
N ILE A 194 8.90 -0.94 1.71
CA ILE A 194 8.00 -0.63 0.59
C ILE A 194 8.52 -1.28 -0.69
N PRO A 195 7.67 -1.54 -1.70
CA PRO A 195 8.17 -1.87 -3.01
C PRO A 195 8.77 -0.65 -3.70
N GLN A 196 9.73 -0.88 -4.60
CA GLN A 196 10.31 0.18 -5.43
C GLN A 196 9.21 0.97 -6.14
N ILE A 197 9.31 2.30 -6.11
CA ILE A 197 8.33 3.30 -6.60
C ILE A 197 6.91 3.23 -6.03
N MET A 198 6.61 2.30 -5.12
CA MET A 198 5.30 2.13 -4.47
C MET A 198 4.10 1.76 -5.38
N MET A 199 4.35 1.33 -6.63
CA MET A 199 3.31 1.07 -7.64
C MET A 199 3.05 -0.43 -7.88
N THR A 200 3.01 -1.23 -6.82
CA THR A 200 2.72 -2.67 -6.88
C THR A 200 2.21 -3.18 -5.51
N TYR A 201 1.55 -4.35 -5.51
CA TYR A 201 1.14 -5.09 -4.31
C TYR A 201 2.19 -6.11 -3.85
N GLU A 202 3.46 -5.83 -4.14
CA GLU A 202 4.62 -6.52 -3.56
C GLU A 202 5.28 -5.62 -2.52
N CYS A 203 6.34 -6.13 -1.87
CA CYS A 203 7.17 -5.34 -0.97
C CYS A 203 8.65 -5.69 -1.14
N SER A 204 9.24 -5.30 -2.28
CA SER A 204 10.66 -5.51 -2.60
C SER A 204 11.28 -4.30 -3.29
N ASN A 205 12.53 -4.00 -2.97
CA ASN A 205 13.32 -2.96 -3.63
C ASN A 205 14.82 -3.28 -3.54
N PRO A 206 15.67 -2.68 -4.40
CA PRO A 206 17.11 -2.99 -4.42
C PRO A 206 17.89 -2.52 -3.20
N ILE A 207 17.31 -1.67 -2.33
CA ILE A 207 17.99 -1.09 -1.17
C ILE A 207 17.84 -2.01 0.04
N TYR A 208 16.60 -2.28 0.43
CA TYR A 208 16.26 -3.01 1.64
C TYR A 208 15.91 -4.48 1.37
N GLY A 209 15.74 -4.87 0.10
CA GLY A 209 15.35 -6.22 -0.27
C GLY A 209 13.85 -6.49 -0.10
N ARG A 210 13.51 -7.77 -0.04
CA ARG A 210 12.13 -8.28 -0.03
C ARG A 210 11.62 -8.46 1.39
N THR A 211 10.38 -8.05 1.64
CA THR A 211 9.61 -8.37 2.85
C THR A 211 8.72 -9.59 2.59
N ASP A 212 8.70 -10.52 3.54
CA ASP A 212 7.93 -11.76 3.45
C ASP A 212 6.62 -11.68 4.28
N ASN A 213 5.60 -12.48 3.91
CA ASN A 213 4.35 -12.54 4.66
C ASN A 213 4.53 -13.29 6.01
N PRO A 214 3.96 -12.78 7.13
CA PRO A 214 4.13 -13.40 8.44
C PRO A 214 3.56 -14.81 8.57
N PHE A 215 2.57 -15.19 7.75
CA PHE A 215 1.90 -16.50 7.77
C PHE A 215 2.54 -17.51 6.80
N ASP A 216 3.20 -17.05 5.73
CA ASP A 216 3.83 -17.89 4.71
C ASP A 216 4.94 -17.10 3.99
N ALA A 217 6.20 -17.43 4.27
CA ALA A 217 7.35 -16.70 3.70
C ALA A 217 7.53 -16.89 2.17
N SER A 218 6.79 -17.82 1.55
CA SER A 218 6.75 -17.93 0.08
C SER A 218 5.84 -16.90 -0.58
N ARG A 219 5.07 -16.14 0.21
CA ARG A 219 4.04 -15.20 -0.23
C ARG A 219 4.35 -13.77 0.15
N THR A 220 3.80 -12.88 -0.66
CA THR A 220 3.91 -11.45 -0.44
C THR A 220 3.07 -10.97 0.75
N PRO A 221 3.55 -10.03 1.58
CA PRO A 221 2.72 -9.35 2.57
C PRO A 221 1.75 -8.36 1.91
N GLY A 222 1.79 -8.22 0.59
CA GLY A 222 1.05 -7.19 -0.14
C GLY A 222 1.87 -5.91 -0.22
N GLY A 223 1.25 -4.85 -0.75
CA GLY A 223 1.93 -3.58 -0.92
C GLY A 223 0.98 -2.46 -1.32
N SER A 224 1.45 -1.23 -1.44
CA SER A 224 2.83 -0.81 -1.19
C SER A 224 3.19 -0.58 0.28
N THR A 225 2.24 -0.74 1.21
CA THR A 225 2.49 -0.66 2.67
C THR A 225 2.71 -2.07 3.26
N GLY A 226 3.54 -2.88 2.61
CA GLY A 226 3.77 -4.28 2.99
C GLY A 226 4.56 -4.43 4.30
N GLY A 227 5.55 -3.56 4.52
CA GLY A 227 6.34 -3.56 5.75
C GLY A 227 5.50 -3.31 7.01
N GLU A 228 4.59 -2.32 6.99
CA GLU A 228 3.66 -2.08 8.10
C GLU A 228 2.79 -3.31 8.39
N ALA A 229 2.17 -3.90 7.37
CA ALA A 229 1.25 -5.01 7.56
C ALA A 229 1.97 -6.25 8.12
N ALA A 230 3.16 -6.57 7.60
CA ALA A 230 3.97 -7.66 8.11
C ALA A 230 4.40 -7.42 9.57
N LEU A 231 4.81 -6.19 9.90
CA LEU A 231 5.23 -5.83 11.25
C LEU A 231 4.07 -5.90 12.25
N ILE A 232 2.93 -5.29 11.93
CA ILE A 232 1.74 -5.25 12.78
C ILE A 232 1.17 -6.65 13.00
N ALA A 233 1.00 -7.43 11.93
CA ALA A 233 0.43 -8.77 12.02
C ALA A 233 1.32 -9.75 12.78
N ALA A 234 2.64 -9.54 12.80
CA ALA A 234 3.57 -10.32 13.60
C ALA A 234 3.74 -9.78 15.05
N GLY A 235 2.95 -8.76 15.43
CA GLY A 235 2.93 -8.17 16.76
C GLY A 235 4.06 -7.17 17.05
N GLY A 236 4.86 -6.81 16.05
CA GLY A 236 5.99 -5.89 16.21
C GLY A 236 5.60 -4.40 16.19
N SER A 237 4.33 -4.07 15.96
CA SER A 237 3.79 -2.73 16.10
C SER A 237 2.29 -2.81 16.44
N LEU A 238 1.79 -1.87 17.24
CA LEU A 238 0.37 -1.76 17.56
C LEU A 238 -0.40 -0.96 16.52
N ILE A 239 0.15 0.20 16.17
CA ILE A 239 -0.41 1.19 15.26
C ILE A 239 0.67 1.58 14.27
N GLY A 240 0.30 1.60 13.01
CA GLY A 240 1.14 2.04 11.91
C GLY A 240 0.41 2.98 10.98
N PHE A 241 1.15 3.66 10.10
CA PHE A 241 0.55 4.49 9.07
C PHE A 241 1.04 4.08 7.68
N GLY A 242 0.11 4.04 6.74
CA GLY A 242 0.36 3.71 5.34
C GLY A 242 -0.31 4.68 4.39
N SER A 243 -0.05 4.51 3.09
CA SER A 243 -0.62 5.31 2.01
C SER A 243 -1.33 4.42 1.00
N ASP A 244 -2.38 4.93 0.35
CA ASP A 244 -3.27 4.15 -0.50
C ASP A 244 -3.79 4.96 -1.70
N ILE A 245 -3.34 4.60 -2.90
CA ILE A 245 -3.81 5.14 -4.19
C ILE A 245 -4.60 4.12 -5.02
N GLY A 246 -4.52 2.83 -4.65
CA GLY A 246 -5.23 1.74 -5.33
C GLY A 246 -5.65 0.59 -4.41
N GLY A 247 -5.27 0.61 -3.14
CA GLY A 247 -5.36 -0.55 -2.24
C GLY A 247 -4.19 -0.66 -1.27
N SER A 248 -3.20 0.23 -1.34
CA SER A 248 -1.92 0.04 -0.65
C SER A 248 -1.96 0.06 0.89
N ILE A 249 -3.08 0.40 1.53
CA ILE A 249 -3.32 0.12 2.96
C ILE A 249 -4.11 -1.18 3.09
N ARG A 250 -5.20 -1.30 2.35
CA ARG A 250 -6.20 -2.36 2.52
C ARG A 250 -5.71 -3.74 2.06
N VAL A 251 -4.99 -3.82 0.94
CA VAL A 251 -4.42 -5.05 0.37
C VAL A 251 -3.40 -5.69 1.30
N PRO A 252 -2.36 -4.97 1.79
CA PRO A 252 -1.44 -5.58 2.73
C PRO A 252 -2.12 -5.90 4.08
N SER A 253 -3.08 -5.08 4.55
CA SER A 253 -3.95 -5.45 5.67
C SER A 253 -4.69 -6.77 5.44
N HIS A 254 -5.23 -6.98 4.23
CA HIS A 254 -5.91 -8.21 3.84
C HIS A 254 -4.98 -9.41 3.77
N PHE A 255 -3.78 -9.25 3.22
CA PHE A 255 -2.81 -10.33 3.08
C PHE A 255 -2.16 -10.75 4.39
N CYS A 256 -2.04 -9.83 5.35
CA CYS A 256 -1.45 -10.10 6.66
C CYS A 256 -2.49 -10.17 7.79
N GLY A 257 -3.79 -10.03 7.54
CA GLY A 257 -4.80 -10.15 8.60
C GLY A 257 -4.69 -9.08 9.68
N CYS A 258 -4.34 -7.85 9.34
CA CYS A 258 -4.43 -6.70 10.23
C CYS A 258 -5.51 -5.71 9.77
N TYR A 259 -5.83 -4.74 10.62
CA TYR A 259 -6.83 -3.72 10.35
C TYR A 259 -6.20 -2.58 9.54
N GLY A 260 -6.96 -1.97 8.63
CA GLY A 260 -6.50 -0.81 7.88
C GLY A 260 -7.63 0.11 7.46
N LEU A 261 -7.41 1.42 7.50
CA LEU A 261 -8.38 2.42 7.06
C LEU A 261 -7.79 3.33 5.98
N LYS A 262 -8.35 3.27 4.77
CA LYS A 262 -8.15 4.29 3.75
C LYS A 262 -9.14 5.44 3.99
N THR A 263 -8.64 6.62 4.29
CA THR A 263 -9.46 7.83 4.45
C THR A 263 -9.90 8.43 3.11
N THR A 264 -10.84 9.36 3.15
CA THR A 264 -11.21 10.28 2.07
C THR A 264 -10.05 11.23 1.82
N LEU A 265 -9.79 11.57 0.56
CA LEU A 265 -8.85 12.62 0.20
C LEU A 265 -9.26 13.93 0.88
N GLY A 266 -8.32 14.51 1.62
CA GLY A 266 -8.57 15.71 2.40
C GLY A 266 -9.19 15.45 3.77
N ARG A 267 -9.32 14.19 4.24
CA ARG A 267 -9.62 13.92 5.65
C ARG A 267 -8.38 14.08 6.52
N PHE A 268 -7.24 13.54 6.08
CA PHE A 268 -5.92 13.69 6.71
C PHE A 268 -4.97 14.48 5.82
N SER A 269 -4.00 15.19 6.43
CA SER A 269 -2.99 15.92 5.67
C SER A 269 -1.97 15.00 5.02
N ARG A 270 -1.69 15.27 3.75
CA ARG A 270 -0.66 14.59 2.97
C ARG A 270 0.61 15.44 2.82
N LYS A 271 0.67 16.61 3.46
CA LYS A 271 1.88 17.43 3.47
C LYS A 271 3.01 16.68 4.15
N GLY A 272 4.13 16.58 3.44
CA GLY A 272 5.26 15.76 3.84
C GLY A 272 5.13 14.27 3.50
N THR A 273 4.32 13.91 2.49
CA THR A 273 4.35 12.57 1.90
C THR A 273 5.15 12.59 0.60
N THR A 274 6.11 11.68 0.48
CA THR A 274 6.92 11.52 -0.73
C THR A 274 6.19 10.59 -1.72
N SER A 275 6.08 11.02 -2.98
CA SER A 275 5.49 10.26 -4.08
C SER A 275 6.07 10.73 -5.42
N LEU A 276 6.16 9.84 -6.41
CA LEU A 276 6.52 10.21 -7.77
C LEU A 276 5.36 10.85 -8.54
N SER A 277 4.11 10.59 -8.15
CA SER A 277 2.91 11.09 -8.82
C SER A 277 2.42 12.45 -8.28
N GLN A 278 3.34 13.28 -7.76
CA GLN A 278 2.99 14.64 -7.32
C GLN A 278 2.40 15.45 -8.49
N GLY A 279 1.20 16.00 -8.29
CA GLY A 279 0.44 16.72 -9.32
C GLY A 279 -0.69 15.93 -9.99
N GLN A 280 -0.76 14.60 -9.81
CA GLN A 280 -1.89 13.81 -10.28
C GLN A 280 -3.07 13.92 -9.30
N THR A 281 -4.15 14.60 -9.72
CA THR A 281 -5.28 14.97 -8.85
C THR A 281 -6.57 14.15 -9.05
N LEU A 282 -6.71 13.42 -10.15
CA LEU A 282 -7.94 12.71 -10.49
C LEU A 282 -8.13 11.42 -9.68
N VAL A 283 -7.04 10.70 -9.41
CA VAL A 283 -6.97 9.55 -8.48
C VAL A 283 -5.78 9.78 -7.57
N SER A 284 -5.96 10.59 -6.53
CA SER A 284 -4.89 10.89 -5.58
C SER A 284 -4.79 9.83 -4.49
N GLY A 285 -3.56 9.51 -4.09
CA GLY A 285 -3.31 8.69 -2.91
C GLY A 285 -3.71 9.41 -1.63
N THR A 286 -4.26 8.65 -0.69
CA THR A 286 -4.60 9.10 0.67
C THR A 286 -3.66 8.46 1.68
N ILE A 287 -3.72 8.90 2.93
CA ILE A 287 -3.00 8.29 4.05
C ILE A 287 -4.00 7.77 5.08
N GLY A 288 -3.59 6.82 5.89
CA GLY A 288 -4.45 6.33 6.96
C GLY A 288 -3.78 5.32 7.88
N PRO A 289 -4.43 5.03 9.02
CA PRO A 289 -3.89 4.16 10.03
C PRO A 289 -4.07 2.68 9.64
N MET A 290 -3.17 1.86 10.17
CA MET A 290 -3.22 0.41 10.24
C MET A 290 -3.03 0.02 11.70
N ALA A 291 -3.67 -1.05 12.14
CA ALA A 291 -3.58 -1.46 13.53
C ALA A 291 -3.79 -2.97 13.68
N ARG A 292 -3.42 -3.49 14.85
CA ARG A 292 -3.65 -4.89 15.20
C ARG A 292 -5.13 -5.16 15.53
N ASP A 293 -5.84 -4.17 16.05
CA ASP A 293 -7.25 -4.25 16.43
C ASP A 293 -8.03 -2.99 16.00
N LEU A 294 -9.36 -3.05 16.09
CA LEU A 294 -10.24 -1.94 15.71
C LEU A 294 -10.05 -0.72 16.63
N ASP A 295 -9.81 -0.95 17.92
CA ASP A 295 -9.58 0.12 18.90
C ASP A 295 -8.37 0.97 18.53
N GLY A 296 -7.27 0.34 18.05
CA GLY A 296 -6.10 1.03 17.51
C GLY A 296 -6.42 1.92 16.30
N LEU A 297 -7.25 1.45 15.37
CA LEU A 297 -7.69 2.28 14.24
C LEU A 297 -8.52 3.48 14.69
N VAL A 298 -9.47 3.27 15.59
CA VAL A 298 -10.34 4.33 16.10
C VAL A 298 -9.52 5.35 16.88
N LEU A 299 -8.64 4.90 17.76
CA LEU A 299 -7.77 5.75 18.57
C LEU A 299 -6.85 6.60 17.69
N ALA A 300 -6.16 5.97 16.72
CA ALA A 300 -5.31 6.69 15.77
C ALA A 300 -6.11 7.72 14.97
N THR A 301 -7.30 7.35 14.49
CA THR A 301 -8.14 8.26 13.70
C THR A 301 -8.58 9.47 14.51
N LYS A 302 -9.02 9.27 15.76
CA LYS A 302 -9.37 10.35 16.69
C LYS A 302 -8.19 11.27 16.98
N ALA A 303 -7.00 10.71 17.21
CA ALA A 303 -5.80 11.47 17.52
C ALA A 303 -5.37 12.39 16.37
N ILE A 304 -5.48 11.93 15.11
CA ILE A 304 -5.10 12.75 13.96
C ILE A 304 -6.11 13.87 13.66
N LEU A 305 -7.40 13.64 13.90
CA LEU A 305 -8.47 14.62 13.66
C LEU A 305 -8.57 15.64 14.79
N CYS A 306 -7.54 16.50 14.90
CA CYS A 306 -7.42 17.54 15.92
C CYS A 306 -7.09 18.92 15.33
N ASP A 307 -7.34 19.97 16.12
CA ASP A 307 -7.11 21.37 15.72
C ASP A 307 -5.69 21.63 15.22
N TYR A 308 -4.70 21.02 15.87
CA TYR A 308 -3.30 21.16 15.48
C TYR A 308 -3.02 20.68 14.05
N MET A 309 -3.67 19.60 13.59
CA MET A 309 -3.54 19.14 12.21
C MET A 309 -4.13 20.16 11.22
N TYR A 310 -5.28 20.75 11.54
CA TYR A 310 -5.94 21.76 10.71
C TYR A 310 -5.15 23.09 10.68
N GLU A 311 -4.49 23.45 11.77
CA GLU A 311 -3.60 24.62 11.83
C GLU A 311 -2.37 24.47 10.93
N LEU A 312 -1.74 23.28 10.95
CA LEU A 312 -0.60 22.94 10.10
C LEU A 312 -1.00 22.83 8.62
N ASP A 313 -2.23 22.40 8.33
CA ASP A 313 -2.75 22.29 6.98
C ASP A 313 -4.16 22.86 6.80
N ARG A 314 -4.24 24.19 6.67
CA ARG A 314 -5.49 24.93 6.42
C ARG A 314 -6.20 24.60 5.10
N SER A 315 -5.62 23.76 4.24
CA SER A 315 -6.29 23.29 3.02
C SER A 315 -7.31 22.17 3.28
N ILE A 316 -7.32 21.63 4.50
CA ILE A 316 -8.16 20.52 4.90
C ILE A 316 -9.39 21.03 5.65
N PRO A 317 -10.60 20.52 5.33
CA PRO A 317 -11.79 20.81 6.11
C PRO A 317 -11.62 20.37 7.59
N PRO A 318 -11.87 21.26 8.57
CA PRO A 318 -11.72 20.96 9.99
C PRO A 318 -12.87 20.08 10.52
N LEU A 319 -12.86 18.80 10.13
CA LEU A 319 -13.87 17.80 10.48
C LEU A 319 -13.36 16.85 11.56
N SER A 320 -13.59 17.22 12.82
CA SER A 320 -13.28 16.40 14.00
C SER A 320 -13.94 15.02 13.93
N PHE A 321 -13.44 14.07 14.72
CA PHE A 321 -14.06 12.75 14.82
C PHE A 321 -15.46 12.86 15.44
N ARG A 322 -16.47 12.34 14.74
CA ARG A 322 -17.88 12.37 15.15
C ARG A 322 -18.27 11.12 15.91
N ASP A 323 -18.13 11.18 17.23
CA ASP A 323 -18.50 10.09 18.12
C ASP A 323 -19.98 9.71 18.02
N GLU A 324 -20.85 10.67 17.71
CA GLU A 324 -22.27 10.43 17.49
C GLU A 324 -22.55 9.50 16.30
N ILE A 325 -21.72 9.53 15.26
CA ILE A 325 -21.83 8.61 14.11
C ILE A 325 -21.27 7.24 14.49
N PHE A 326 -20.09 7.21 15.12
CA PHE A 326 -19.42 5.97 15.48
C PHE A 326 -20.20 5.15 16.52
N GLN A 327 -20.80 5.80 17.51
CA GLN A 327 -21.54 5.17 18.61
C GLN A 327 -23.04 5.00 18.36
N SER A 328 -23.54 5.53 17.23
CA SER A 328 -24.96 5.40 16.87
C SER A 328 -25.39 3.93 16.85
N LYS A 329 -26.60 3.65 17.34
CA LYS A 329 -27.21 2.31 17.30
C LYS A 329 -28.30 2.18 16.23
N ARG A 330 -28.47 3.19 15.38
CA ARG A 330 -29.51 3.15 14.34
C ARG A 330 -29.27 1.95 13.41
N PRO A 331 -30.30 1.18 13.02
CA PRO A 331 -30.15 0.16 12.00
C PRO A 331 -29.54 0.74 10.72
N LEU A 332 -28.61 0.00 10.12
CA LEU A 332 -27.93 0.38 8.89
C LEU A 332 -28.52 -0.35 7.70
N LYS A 333 -28.50 0.30 6.53
CA LYS A 333 -28.76 -0.34 5.25
C LYS A 333 -27.45 -0.52 4.48
N ILE A 334 -26.97 -1.76 4.40
CA ILE A 334 -25.66 -2.11 3.85
C ILE A 334 -25.82 -2.84 2.53
N GLY A 335 -25.15 -2.37 1.49
CA GLY A 335 -25.02 -3.10 0.22
C GLY A 335 -23.95 -4.19 0.34
N TYR A 336 -24.06 -5.29 -0.40
CA TYR A 336 -22.97 -6.26 -0.52
C TYR A 336 -22.80 -6.80 -1.93
N TYR A 337 -21.56 -7.15 -2.28
CA TYR A 337 -21.23 -7.92 -3.48
C TYR A 337 -19.97 -8.75 -3.30
N VAL A 338 -19.88 -9.84 -4.08
CA VAL A 338 -18.71 -10.74 -4.14
C VAL A 338 -18.16 -10.90 -5.57
N ASN A 339 -18.83 -10.27 -6.53
CA ASN A 339 -18.43 -10.13 -7.91
C ASN A 339 -18.67 -8.67 -8.29
N ASP A 340 -17.63 -7.99 -8.76
CA ASP A 340 -17.71 -6.59 -9.14
C ASP A 340 -18.17 -6.38 -10.60
N GLY A 341 -18.58 -7.46 -11.28
CA GLY A 341 -18.92 -7.45 -12.71
C GLY A 341 -17.70 -7.54 -13.62
N TYR A 342 -16.48 -7.48 -13.08
CA TYR A 342 -15.25 -7.77 -13.78
C TYR A 342 -14.68 -9.12 -13.36
N LEU A 343 -14.23 -9.30 -12.12
CA LEU A 343 -13.63 -10.54 -11.63
C LEU A 343 -14.42 -11.08 -10.45
N GLN A 344 -14.74 -12.38 -10.47
CA GLN A 344 -15.26 -13.05 -9.28
C GLN A 344 -14.15 -13.16 -8.23
N SER A 345 -14.45 -12.92 -6.95
CA SER A 345 -13.45 -13.18 -5.90
C SER A 345 -13.34 -14.68 -5.60
N VAL A 346 -12.19 -15.15 -5.09
CA VAL A 346 -12.02 -16.55 -4.67
C VAL A 346 -12.99 -16.95 -3.54
N PRO A 347 -13.33 -18.25 -3.38
CA PRO A 347 -14.32 -18.73 -2.41
C PRO A 347 -14.12 -18.19 -0.99
N ALA A 348 -12.88 -18.17 -0.49
CA ALA A 348 -12.58 -17.65 0.84
C ALA A 348 -12.98 -16.17 1.01
N CYS A 349 -12.74 -15.32 0.00
CA CYS A 349 -13.15 -13.92 0.01
C CYS A 349 -14.68 -13.77 -0.07
N GLN A 350 -15.35 -14.62 -0.87
CA GLN A 350 -16.81 -14.63 -0.92
C GLN A 350 -17.39 -14.99 0.45
N ARG A 351 -16.85 -16.05 1.07
CA ARG A 351 -17.27 -16.51 2.40
C ARG A 351 -17.09 -15.43 3.47
N ALA A 352 -15.98 -14.69 3.46
CA ALA A 352 -15.78 -13.58 4.38
C ALA A 352 -16.88 -12.51 4.24
N VAL A 353 -17.26 -12.13 3.01
CA VAL A 353 -18.38 -11.19 2.80
C VAL A 353 -19.69 -11.76 3.31
N MET A 354 -19.94 -13.05 3.09
CA MET A 354 -21.16 -13.71 3.59
C MET A 354 -21.20 -13.80 5.11
N MET A 355 -20.08 -14.06 5.77
CA MET A 355 -19.97 -14.00 7.24
C MET A 355 -20.28 -12.59 7.77
N ALA A 356 -19.71 -11.56 7.15
CA ALA A 356 -20.00 -10.16 7.52
C ALA A 356 -21.47 -9.79 7.29
N LYS A 357 -22.07 -10.25 6.18
CA LYS A 357 -23.51 -10.11 5.92
C LYS A 357 -24.34 -10.73 7.04
N THR A 358 -24.09 -12.00 7.38
CA THR A 358 -24.83 -12.71 8.44
C THR A 358 -24.67 -12.01 9.79
N ALA A 359 -23.45 -11.58 10.14
CA ALA A 359 -23.18 -10.84 11.37
C ALA A 359 -23.97 -9.53 11.46
N LEU A 360 -24.05 -8.76 10.37
CA LEU A 360 -24.82 -7.52 10.32
C LEU A 360 -26.34 -7.79 10.39
N GLU A 361 -26.84 -8.81 9.70
CA GLU A 361 -28.27 -9.21 9.75
C GLU A 361 -28.67 -9.65 11.17
N ALA A 362 -27.80 -10.39 11.87
CA ALA A 362 -28.02 -10.81 13.25
C ALA A 362 -28.11 -9.63 14.23
N GLN A 363 -27.45 -8.50 13.93
CA GLN A 363 -27.53 -7.24 14.67
C GLN A 363 -28.73 -6.36 14.24
N GLY A 364 -29.62 -6.86 13.39
CA GLY A 364 -30.84 -6.16 12.94
C GLY A 364 -30.60 -5.12 11.84
N HIS A 365 -29.46 -5.17 11.15
CA HIS A 365 -29.21 -4.35 9.98
C HIS A 365 -29.84 -4.96 8.72
N THR A 366 -30.18 -4.10 7.76
CA THR A 366 -30.68 -4.53 6.45
C THR A 366 -29.50 -4.69 5.51
N VAL A 367 -29.27 -5.89 4.98
CA VAL A 367 -28.17 -6.15 4.03
C VAL A 367 -28.76 -6.56 2.68
N ILE A 368 -28.48 -5.78 1.62
CA ILE A 368 -29.05 -5.99 0.27
C ILE A 368 -27.96 -6.15 -0.78
N SER A 369 -28.25 -6.90 -1.84
CA SER A 369 -27.32 -7.03 -2.97
C SER A 369 -27.09 -5.67 -3.65
N PHE A 370 -25.84 -5.37 -3.98
CA PHE A 370 -25.43 -4.14 -4.63
C PHE A 370 -24.47 -4.42 -5.80
N ASP A 371 -24.89 -4.18 -7.03
CA ASP A 371 -24.00 -4.33 -8.18
C ASP A 371 -23.27 -3.01 -8.50
N PRO A 372 -21.93 -2.92 -8.38
CA PRO A 372 -21.21 -1.70 -8.75
C PRO A 372 -21.32 -1.46 -10.28
N PRO A 373 -21.65 -0.25 -10.74
CA PRO A 373 -21.81 0.03 -12.17
C PRO A 373 -20.46 0.03 -12.91
N ASP A 374 -20.42 -0.58 -14.09
CA ASP A 374 -19.36 -0.49 -15.12
C ASP A 374 -17.92 -0.65 -14.62
N VAL A 375 -17.66 -1.58 -13.69
CA VAL A 375 -16.32 -1.78 -13.13
C VAL A 375 -15.24 -2.09 -14.19
N PRO A 376 -15.48 -2.87 -15.26
CA PRO A 376 -14.49 -3.04 -16.33
C PRO A 376 -14.06 -1.71 -17.00
N TRP A 377 -15.00 -0.78 -17.18
CA TRP A 377 -14.72 0.54 -17.74
C TRP A 377 -14.02 1.44 -16.70
N MET A 378 -14.46 1.40 -15.44
CA MET A 378 -13.76 2.06 -14.33
C MET A 378 -12.29 1.63 -14.26
N TRP A 379 -12.02 0.32 -14.33
CA TRP A 379 -10.67 -0.24 -14.30
C TRP A 379 -9.81 0.30 -15.45
N THR A 380 -10.27 0.11 -16.69
CA THR A 380 -9.48 0.38 -17.88
C THR A 380 -9.42 1.87 -18.22
N GLU A 381 -10.56 2.55 -18.28
CA GLU A 381 -10.63 3.94 -18.72
C GLU A 381 -10.45 4.93 -17.59
N LEU A 382 -10.88 4.63 -16.36
CA LEU A 382 -10.79 5.62 -15.27
C LEU A 382 -9.54 5.44 -14.42
N TYR A 383 -9.27 4.25 -13.90
CA TYR A 383 -8.15 4.04 -12.99
C TYR A 383 -6.81 3.97 -13.74
N MET A 384 -6.63 2.95 -14.61
CA MET A 384 -5.34 2.70 -15.27
C MET A 384 -4.86 3.89 -16.08
N LYS A 385 -5.73 4.47 -16.90
CA LYS A 385 -5.41 5.60 -17.77
C LYS A 385 -5.08 6.88 -17.00
N THR A 386 -5.71 7.10 -15.86
CA THR A 386 -5.45 8.26 -15.00
C THR A 386 -4.13 8.11 -14.24
N VAL A 387 -3.89 6.94 -13.65
CA VAL A 387 -2.63 6.64 -12.95
C VAL A 387 -1.44 6.68 -13.92
N ALA A 388 -1.65 6.20 -15.16
CA ALA A 388 -0.71 6.30 -16.25
C ALA A 388 -0.91 7.58 -17.09
N GLY A 389 -1.42 8.68 -16.51
CA GLY A 389 -1.86 9.87 -17.24
C GLY A 389 -0.84 10.47 -18.21
N ASP A 390 0.43 10.38 -17.87
CA ASP A 390 1.58 10.85 -18.66
C ASP A 390 2.25 9.74 -19.51
N GLY A 391 1.60 8.58 -19.61
CA GLY A 391 2.15 7.37 -20.23
C GLY A 391 3.22 6.67 -19.38
N CYS A 392 3.16 6.83 -18.05
CA CYS A 392 4.13 6.33 -17.07
C CYS A 392 5.53 6.94 -17.22
N ARG A 393 5.65 8.10 -17.86
CA ARG A 393 6.94 8.73 -18.15
C ARG A 393 7.67 9.11 -16.86
N THR A 394 6.98 9.66 -15.87
CA THR A 394 7.53 10.00 -14.56
C THR A 394 8.13 8.77 -13.87
N PHE A 395 7.44 7.62 -13.89
CA PHE A 395 7.96 6.37 -13.32
C PHE A 395 9.17 5.85 -14.11
N LEU A 396 9.11 5.92 -15.44
CA LEU A 396 10.20 5.50 -16.32
C LEU A 396 11.47 6.34 -16.11
N GLU A 397 11.35 7.67 -15.99
CA GLU A 397 12.49 8.56 -15.78
C GLU A 397 13.16 8.32 -14.43
N ALA A 398 12.37 8.02 -13.38
CA ALA A 398 12.91 7.62 -12.08
C ALA A 398 13.70 6.30 -12.17
N LEU A 399 13.15 5.29 -12.85
CA LEU A 399 13.75 3.95 -12.95
C LEU A 399 14.89 3.83 -13.96
N GLN A 400 14.94 4.68 -15.00
CA GLN A 400 16.01 4.67 -16.01
C GLN A 400 17.39 4.87 -15.38
N LYS A 401 17.43 5.64 -14.29
CA LYS A 401 18.64 5.96 -13.54
C LYS A 401 18.78 5.09 -12.30
N ASP A 402 18.11 3.95 -12.20
CA ASP A 402 18.15 3.11 -11.01
C ASP A 402 18.41 1.61 -11.32
N ILE A 403 18.53 0.82 -10.25
CA ILE A 403 18.53 -0.65 -10.31
C ILE A 403 17.07 -1.11 -10.25
N PRO A 404 16.48 -1.63 -11.33
CA PRO A 404 15.09 -2.09 -11.30
C PRO A 404 14.99 -3.37 -10.48
N ASP A 405 14.04 -3.41 -9.55
CA ASP A 405 13.59 -4.62 -8.86
C ASP A 405 12.62 -5.42 -9.74
N ASP A 406 12.54 -6.73 -9.52
CA ASP A 406 11.63 -7.60 -10.28
C ASP A 406 10.16 -7.17 -10.12
N CYS A 407 9.78 -6.59 -8.98
CA CYS A 407 8.40 -6.16 -8.73
C CYS A 407 7.92 -5.01 -9.64
N VAL A 408 8.84 -4.27 -10.28
CA VAL A 408 8.52 -3.17 -11.21
C VAL A 408 8.74 -3.52 -12.68
N HIS A 409 9.23 -4.73 -12.98
CA HIS A 409 9.59 -5.13 -14.34
C HIS A 409 8.41 -5.07 -15.33
N MET A 410 7.21 -5.46 -14.91
CA MET A 410 6.03 -5.40 -15.80
C MET A 410 5.66 -3.95 -16.16
N LEU A 411 5.67 -3.05 -15.17
CA LEU A 411 5.42 -1.63 -15.42
C LEU A 411 6.45 -1.06 -16.40
N LEU A 412 7.72 -1.41 -16.24
CA LEU A 412 8.80 -1.00 -17.15
C LEU A 412 8.60 -1.53 -18.57
N PHE A 413 8.28 -2.81 -18.71
CA PHE A 413 8.07 -3.45 -20.01
C PHE A 413 6.94 -2.76 -20.77
N SER A 414 5.76 -2.68 -20.16
CA SER A 414 4.55 -2.12 -20.80
C SER A 414 4.71 -0.65 -21.18
N SER A 415 5.42 0.12 -20.36
CA SER A 415 5.63 1.56 -20.59
C SER A 415 6.59 1.82 -21.75
N LYS A 416 7.60 0.96 -21.98
CA LYS A 416 8.59 1.09 -23.07
C LYS A 416 8.07 0.70 -24.46
N VAL A 417 7.00 -0.10 -24.55
CA VAL A 417 6.46 -0.53 -25.86
C VAL A 417 5.92 0.68 -26.65
N PRO A 418 6.36 0.93 -27.89
CA PRO A 418 5.81 2.01 -28.71
C PRO A 418 4.30 1.85 -28.94
N ARG A 419 3.57 2.97 -28.99
CA ARG A 419 2.09 2.95 -29.15
C ARG A 419 1.64 2.18 -30.39
N TRP A 420 2.31 2.36 -31.53
CA TRP A 420 1.96 1.66 -32.78
C TRP A 420 2.07 0.14 -32.62
N LEU A 421 3.06 -0.33 -31.87
CA LEU A 421 3.24 -1.76 -31.62
C LEU A 421 2.16 -2.30 -30.68
N ILE A 422 1.71 -1.51 -29.69
CA ILE A 422 0.55 -1.90 -28.87
C ILE A 422 -0.71 -2.06 -29.71
N TRP A 423 -0.93 -1.23 -30.73
CA TRP A 423 -2.06 -1.41 -31.64
C TRP A 423 -2.00 -2.74 -32.40
N CYS A 424 -0.82 -3.13 -32.90
CA CYS A 424 -0.62 -4.43 -33.53
C CYS A 424 -0.82 -5.58 -32.53
N LEU A 425 -0.24 -5.48 -31.33
CA LEU A 425 -0.39 -6.48 -30.27
C LEU A 425 -1.83 -6.61 -29.80
N LYS A 426 -2.57 -5.50 -29.71
CA LYS A 426 -4.00 -5.47 -29.35
C LYS A 426 -4.83 -6.29 -30.33
N ALA A 427 -4.58 -6.15 -31.64
CA ALA A 427 -5.28 -6.94 -32.66
C ALA A 427 -4.99 -8.45 -32.52
N ILE A 428 -3.71 -8.82 -32.31
CA ILE A 428 -3.30 -10.22 -32.16
C ILE A 428 -3.85 -10.84 -30.87
N ILE A 429 -3.68 -10.16 -29.73
CA ILE A 429 -4.13 -10.61 -28.42
C ILE A 429 -5.65 -10.65 -28.36
N GLY A 430 -6.34 -9.70 -28.98
CA GLY A 430 -7.81 -9.68 -29.05
C GLY A 430 -8.39 -10.93 -29.74
N ILE A 431 -7.76 -11.38 -30.83
CA ILE A 431 -8.15 -12.62 -31.51
C ILE A 431 -7.92 -13.84 -30.62
N SER A 432 -6.79 -13.88 -29.90
CA SER A 432 -6.41 -15.04 -29.08
C SER A 432 -7.13 -15.15 -27.74
N THR A 433 -7.38 -14.04 -27.06
CA THR A 433 -7.86 -14.02 -25.67
C THR A 433 -9.36 -13.80 -25.56
N GLN A 434 -9.98 -13.16 -26.56
CA GLN A 434 -11.37 -12.72 -26.53
C GLN A 434 -11.73 -11.90 -25.27
N ASP A 435 -10.74 -11.29 -24.61
CA ASP A 435 -10.90 -10.46 -23.42
C ASP A 435 -10.73 -8.97 -23.78
N PRO A 436 -11.84 -8.23 -24.00
CA PRO A 436 -11.78 -6.81 -24.35
C PRO A 436 -11.17 -5.96 -23.22
N VAL A 437 -11.27 -6.40 -21.97
CA VAL A 437 -10.75 -5.66 -20.82
C VAL A 437 -9.23 -5.77 -20.77
N GLN A 438 -8.69 -6.97 -21.00
CA GLN A 438 -7.24 -7.19 -21.08
C GLN A 438 -6.62 -6.36 -22.21
N THR A 439 -7.23 -6.39 -23.39
CA THR A 439 -6.72 -5.65 -24.54
C THR A 439 -6.85 -4.13 -24.38
N GLN A 440 -7.92 -3.65 -23.73
CA GLN A 440 -8.08 -2.23 -23.43
C GLN A 440 -7.06 -1.75 -22.38
N SER A 441 -6.79 -2.57 -21.35
CA SER A 441 -5.79 -2.28 -20.29
C SER A 441 -4.42 -1.93 -20.88
N MET A 442 -4.01 -2.60 -21.95
CA MET A 442 -2.73 -2.33 -22.63
C MET A 442 -2.68 -0.92 -23.25
N THR A 443 -3.80 -0.45 -23.80
CA THR A 443 -3.89 0.91 -24.37
C THR A 443 -4.02 1.97 -23.30
N SER A 444 -4.68 1.67 -22.17
CA SER A 444 -4.86 2.60 -21.05
C SER A 444 -3.54 3.05 -20.42
N LEU A 445 -2.53 2.17 -20.35
CA LEU A 445 -1.20 2.50 -19.85
C LEU A 445 -0.45 3.56 -20.68
N LYS A 446 -1.00 3.96 -21.83
CA LYS A 446 -0.42 5.03 -22.65
C LYS A 446 -0.94 6.40 -22.30
N GLY A 447 -1.84 6.52 -21.32
CA GLY A 447 -2.25 7.79 -20.74
C GLY A 447 -2.95 8.72 -21.72
N CYS A 448 -2.96 10.00 -21.35
CA CYS A 448 -3.49 11.11 -22.14
C CYS A 448 -2.37 11.75 -22.98
N ARG A 449 -2.71 12.29 -24.15
CA ARG A 449 -1.76 12.94 -25.08
C ARG A 449 -1.68 14.45 -24.93
N SER A 450 -2.70 15.03 -24.32
CA SER A 450 -2.87 16.47 -24.23
C SER A 450 -3.63 16.84 -22.96
N VAL A 451 -3.53 18.11 -22.58
CA VAL A 451 -4.36 18.68 -21.52
C VAL A 451 -5.85 18.55 -21.86
N TYR A 452 -6.22 18.66 -23.13
CA TYR A 452 -7.59 18.43 -23.58
C TYR A 452 -8.08 17.01 -23.25
N GLU A 453 -7.31 15.97 -23.59
CA GLU A 453 -7.65 14.58 -23.24
C GLU A 453 -7.70 14.38 -21.72
N TRP A 454 -6.80 15.02 -20.98
CA TRP A 454 -6.79 14.99 -19.51
C TRP A 454 -8.06 15.62 -18.90
N TRP A 455 -8.58 16.71 -19.48
CA TRP A 455 -9.85 17.30 -19.04
C TRP A 455 -11.06 16.44 -19.41
N GLN A 456 -11.05 15.78 -20.57
CA GLN A 456 -12.10 14.79 -20.88
C GLN A 456 -12.05 13.61 -19.91
N GLN A 457 -10.85 13.20 -19.52
CA GLN A 457 -10.63 12.17 -18.50
C GLN A 457 -11.20 12.60 -17.14
N ALA A 458 -10.94 13.84 -16.71
CA ALA A 458 -11.51 14.40 -15.49
C ALA A 458 -13.04 14.35 -15.49
N LYS A 459 -13.65 14.83 -16.58
CA LYS A 459 -15.11 14.81 -16.78
C LYS A 459 -15.69 13.39 -16.71
N ALA A 460 -14.99 12.41 -17.28
CA ALA A 460 -15.42 11.01 -17.24
C ALA A 460 -15.38 10.43 -15.81
N VAL A 461 -14.35 10.77 -15.03
CA VAL A 461 -14.24 10.37 -13.62
C VAL A 461 -15.37 11.00 -12.78
N GLU A 462 -15.67 12.28 -12.97
CA GLU A 462 -16.78 12.97 -12.30
C GLU A 462 -18.14 12.34 -12.63
N ALA A 463 -18.42 12.12 -13.92
CA ALA A 463 -19.66 11.48 -14.36
C ALA A 463 -19.84 10.07 -13.77
N TYR A 464 -18.74 9.33 -13.62
CA TYR A 464 -18.78 8.01 -12.96
C TYR A 464 -19.09 8.11 -11.47
N LYS A 465 -18.48 9.07 -10.76
CA LYS A 465 -18.79 9.35 -9.36
C LYS A 465 -20.27 9.67 -9.16
N ASP A 466 -20.84 10.51 -10.02
CA ASP A 466 -22.26 10.88 -9.98
C ASP A 466 -23.17 9.68 -10.25
N LYS A 467 -22.84 8.86 -11.26
CA LYS A 467 -23.57 7.62 -11.56
C LYS A 467 -23.57 6.66 -10.38
N PHE A 468 -22.40 6.47 -9.76
CA PHE A 468 -22.25 5.58 -8.60
C PHE A 468 -23.04 6.11 -7.41
N LEU A 469 -22.92 7.40 -7.09
CA LEU A 469 -23.64 8.05 -6.01
C LEU A 469 -25.16 8.01 -6.22
N LYS A 470 -25.64 8.19 -7.45
CA LYS A 470 -27.06 8.04 -7.77
C LYS A 470 -27.54 6.64 -7.44
N LYS A 471 -26.84 5.60 -7.91
CA LYS A 471 -27.22 4.19 -7.61
C LYS A 471 -27.20 3.90 -6.11
N TRP A 472 -26.20 4.41 -5.39
CA TRP A 472 -26.11 4.32 -3.93
C TRP A 472 -27.31 4.97 -3.24
N SER A 473 -27.69 6.17 -3.69
CA SER A 473 -28.78 6.97 -3.12
C SER A 473 -30.16 6.39 -3.45
N ASP A 474 -30.38 5.91 -4.68
CA ASP A 474 -31.61 5.23 -5.10
C ASP A 474 -31.91 4.01 -4.20
N LEU A 475 -30.86 3.35 -3.71
CA LEU A 475 -30.96 2.23 -2.77
C LEU A 475 -30.96 2.65 -1.30
N GLY A 476 -30.70 3.92 -0.98
CA GLY A 476 -30.64 4.44 0.39
C GLY A 476 -29.57 3.76 1.25
N LEU A 477 -28.40 3.46 0.68
CA LEU A 477 -27.32 2.76 1.38
C LEU A 477 -26.60 3.67 2.38
N ASP A 478 -26.21 3.11 3.52
CA ASP A 478 -25.29 3.73 4.48
C ASP A 478 -23.83 3.32 4.21
N GLY A 479 -23.65 2.10 3.73
CA GLY A 479 -22.35 1.50 3.48
C GLY A 479 -22.43 0.32 2.52
N VAL A 480 -21.27 -0.17 2.09
CA VAL A 480 -21.14 -1.37 1.28
C VAL A 480 -20.04 -2.27 1.84
N ILE A 481 -20.30 -3.58 1.90
CA ILE A 481 -19.29 -4.60 2.21
C ILE A 481 -18.95 -5.44 0.97
N CYS A 482 -17.67 -5.72 0.77
CA CYS A 482 -17.18 -6.46 -0.40
C CYS A 482 -15.80 -7.07 -0.13
N PRO A 483 -15.26 -7.91 -1.04
CA PRO A 483 -13.87 -8.34 -0.96
C PRO A 483 -12.92 -7.13 -1.01
N VAL A 484 -11.75 -7.24 -0.36
CA VAL A 484 -10.66 -6.26 -0.51
C VAL A 484 -9.97 -6.42 -1.86
N LEU A 485 -9.81 -7.67 -2.28
CA LEU A 485 -9.16 -8.10 -3.50
C LEU A 485 -9.86 -9.36 -4.02
N ALA A 486 -9.73 -9.66 -5.31
CA ALA A 486 -10.28 -10.89 -5.89
C ALA A 486 -9.62 -12.18 -5.35
N CYS A 487 -8.44 -12.08 -4.71
CA CYS A 487 -7.68 -13.23 -4.20
C CYS A 487 -7.08 -12.94 -2.82
N VAL A 488 -6.60 -13.99 -2.15
CA VAL A 488 -5.82 -13.91 -0.90
C VAL A 488 -4.33 -13.63 -1.18
N ALA A 489 -3.48 -13.62 -0.15
CA ALA A 489 -2.04 -13.40 -0.32
C ALA A 489 -1.44 -14.38 -1.32
N VAL A 490 -0.63 -13.88 -2.25
CA VAL A 490 -0.13 -14.64 -3.41
C VAL A 490 1.37 -14.90 -3.34
N PRO A 491 1.90 -15.92 -4.05
CA PRO A 491 3.33 -16.17 -4.09
C PRO A 491 4.09 -14.98 -4.68
N HIS A 492 5.30 -14.74 -4.17
CA HIS A 492 6.15 -13.66 -4.68
C HIS A 492 6.34 -13.72 -6.21
N GLY A 493 6.38 -12.55 -6.84
CA GLY A 493 6.52 -12.37 -8.29
C GLY A 493 5.21 -12.53 -9.07
N SER A 494 4.15 -13.05 -8.45
CA SER A 494 2.87 -13.30 -9.12
C SER A 494 2.01 -12.03 -9.28
N VAL A 495 2.27 -10.98 -8.49
CA VAL A 495 1.45 -9.75 -8.49
C VAL A 495 1.37 -9.09 -9.87
N SER A 496 2.44 -9.17 -10.66
CA SER A 496 2.48 -8.59 -12.00
C SER A 496 1.43 -9.16 -12.96
N SER A 497 1.07 -10.43 -12.81
CA SER A 497 0.02 -11.10 -13.59
C SER A 497 -1.38 -10.99 -12.94
N LEU A 498 -1.49 -10.26 -11.83
CA LEU A 498 -2.69 -10.17 -10.99
C LEU A 498 -3.19 -8.74 -10.77
N LEU A 499 -2.63 -7.73 -11.43
CA LEU A 499 -3.05 -6.34 -11.24
C LEU A 499 -4.55 -6.11 -11.42
N GLY A 500 -5.21 -6.85 -12.32
CA GLY A 500 -6.66 -6.79 -12.50
C GLY A 500 -7.47 -7.19 -11.26
N ALA A 501 -6.89 -7.99 -10.35
CA ALA A 501 -7.51 -8.38 -9.08
C ALA A 501 -7.76 -7.19 -8.13
N GLY A 502 -7.07 -6.07 -8.36
CA GLY A 502 -7.14 -4.82 -7.59
C GLY A 502 -8.42 -4.01 -7.75
N THR A 503 -9.29 -4.38 -8.68
CA THR A 503 -10.52 -3.63 -9.02
C THR A 503 -11.44 -3.35 -7.83
N TYR A 504 -11.58 -4.33 -6.93
CA TYR A 504 -12.29 -4.19 -5.65
C TYR A 504 -11.80 -3.05 -4.77
N SER A 505 -10.49 -2.83 -4.69
CA SER A 505 -9.91 -1.77 -3.86
C SER A 505 -9.81 -0.46 -4.64
N MET A 506 -9.38 -0.51 -5.91
CA MET A 506 -9.15 0.64 -6.77
C MET A 506 -10.43 1.43 -7.08
N LEU A 507 -11.59 0.76 -7.15
CA LEU A 507 -12.90 1.39 -7.31
C LEU A 507 -13.08 2.54 -6.31
N TYR A 508 -12.76 2.30 -5.05
CA TYR A 508 -12.95 3.28 -3.98
C TYR A 508 -11.86 4.36 -3.91
N ASN A 509 -10.74 4.18 -4.63
CA ASN A 509 -9.79 5.26 -4.89
C ASN A 509 -10.31 6.19 -5.99
N VAL A 510 -10.85 5.64 -7.08
CA VAL A 510 -11.49 6.44 -8.15
C VAL A 510 -12.65 7.26 -7.58
N LEU A 511 -13.49 6.64 -6.75
CA LEU A 511 -14.63 7.30 -6.13
C LEU A 511 -14.25 8.29 -5.03
N ASN A 512 -13.05 8.17 -4.46
CA ASN A 512 -12.61 8.88 -3.25
C ASN A 512 -13.51 8.58 -2.02
N TYR A 513 -13.90 7.32 -1.84
CA TYR A 513 -14.75 6.89 -0.72
C TYR A 513 -13.87 6.29 0.38
N PRO A 514 -14.11 6.55 1.67
CA PRO A 514 -13.37 5.90 2.74
C PRO A 514 -13.64 4.40 2.76
N ALA A 515 -12.60 3.60 3.01
CA ALA A 515 -12.69 2.15 2.97
C ALA A 515 -11.81 1.50 4.05
N GLY A 516 -12.41 0.65 4.87
CA GLY A 516 -11.74 -0.14 5.90
C GLY A 516 -11.51 -1.59 5.46
N SER A 517 -10.44 -2.21 5.95
CA SER A 517 -10.13 -3.64 5.81
C SER A 517 -10.17 -4.27 7.20
N LEU A 518 -11.06 -5.25 7.38
CA LEU A 518 -11.35 -5.93 8.64
C LEU A 518 -10.98 -7.42 8.53
N PRO A 519 -10.02 -7.95 9.32
CA PRO A 519 -9.77 -9.39 9.41
C PRO A 519 -11.00 -10.13 9.90
N LEU A 520 -11.35 -11.24 9.23
CA LEU A 520 -12.61 -11.93 9.51
C LEU A 520 -12.47 -13.44 9.65
N THR A 521 -11.66 -14.06 8.81
CA THR A 521 -11.49 -15.52 8.79
C THR A 521 -10.13 -15.89 8.22
N LYS A 522 -9.77 -17.17 8.27
CA LYS A 522 -8.69 -17.75 7.48
C LYS A 522 -9.24 -18.63 6.36
N VAL A 523 -8.42 -18.89 5.35
CA VAL A 523 -8.73 -19.85 4.26
C VAL A 523 -8.83 -21.27 4.81
N THR A 524 -9.89 -21.97 4.43
CA THR A 524 -10.17 -23.37 4.82
C THR A 524 -9.84 -24.34 3.69
N SER A 525 -9.83 -25.64 3.99
CA SER A 525 -9.72 -26.71 2.99
C SER A 525 -10.85 -26.66 1.98
N GLU A 526 -12.07 -26.37 2.44
CA GLU A 526 -13.28 -26.28 1.64
C GLU A 526 -13.19 -25.12 0.64
N ASP A 527 -12.65 -23.97 1.06
CA ASP A 527 -12.43 -22.85 0.16
C ASP A 527 -11.47 -23.21 -0.99
N VAL A 528 -10.41 -23.95 -0.68
CA VAL A 528 -9.42 -24.39 -1.68
C VAL A 528 -10.02 -25.43 -2.60
N GLN A 529 -10.83 -26.37 -2.09
CA GLN A 529 -11.55 -27.33 -2.93
C GLN A 529 -12.51 -26.63 -3.89
N GLN A 530 -13.22 -25.60 -3.43
CA GLN A 530 -14.14 -24.83 -4.26
C GLN A 530 -13.44 -24.03 -5.38
N LEU A 531 -12.11 -23.85 -5.33
CA LEU A 531 -11.36 -23.25 -6.44
C LEU A 531 -11.43 -24.07 -7.73
N GLU A 532 -11.71 -25.38 -7.66
CA GLU A 532 -11.93 -26.20 -8.86
C GLU A 532 -13.01 -25.61 -9.76
N ASN A 533 -14.06 -25.06 -9.14
CA ASN A 533 -15.21 -24.42 -9.82
C ASN A 533 -15.00 -22.92 -10.10
N TYR A 534 -13.87 -22.34 -9.70
CA TYR A 534 -13.58 -20.94 -9.94
C TYR A 534 -13.36 -20.70 -11.45
N PRO A 535 -13.93 -19.62 -12.04
CA PRO A 535 -13.75 -19.30 -13.45
C PRO A 535 -12.28 -19.21 -13.83
N ASP A 536 -11.89 -19.83 -14.93
CA ASP A 536 -10.50 -19.86 -15.43
C ASP A 536 -10.44 -19.60 -16.93
N ARG A 537 -11.34 -18.75 -17.45
CA ARG A 537 -11.42 -18.45 -18.88
C ARG A 537 -10.47 -17.32 -19.26
N ARG A 538 -10.43 -16.27 -18.44
CA ARG A 538 -9.62 -15.07 -18.67
C ARG A 538 -8.21 -15.21 -18.11
N PHE A 539 -7.30 -14.37 -18.60
CA PHE A 539 -5.90 -14.36 -18.15
C PHE A 539 -5.77 -14.16 -16.64
N PHE A 540 -6.44 -13.13 -16.10
CA PHE A 540 -6.38 -12.84 -14.66
C PHE A 540 -7.01 -13.94 -13.81
N GLU A 541 -8.14 -14.50 -14.27
CA GLU A 541 -8.82 -15.61 -13.63
C GLU A 541 -7.92 -16.84 -13.44
N LYS A 542 -7.24 -17.29 -14.51
CA LYS A 542 -6.28 -18.41 -14.45
C LYS A 542 -5.16 -18.16 -13.45
N ASN A 543 -4.59 -16.94 -13.46
CA ASN A 543 -3.52 -16.58 -12.55
C ASN A 543 -4.01 -16.47 -11.10
N ILE A 544 -5.21 -15.94 -10.86
CA ILE A 544 -5.84 -15.86 -9.53
C ILE A 544 -6.05 -17.27 -8.97
N LYS A 545 -6.64 -18.18 -9.76
CA LYS A 545 -6.88 -19.58 -9.36
C LYS A 545 -5.57 -20.24 -8.93
N LYS A 546 -4.55 -20.18 -9.79
CA LYS A 546 -3.23 -20.75 -9.52
C LYS A 546 -2.53 -20.13 -8.32
N ALA A 547 -2.54 -18.80 -8.19
CA ALA A 547 -1.89 -18.11 -7.08
C ALA A 547 -2.60 -18.37 -5.72
N SER A 548 -3.85 -18.79 -5.76
CA SER A 548 -4.64 -19.11 -4.56
C SER A 548 -4.50 -20.57 -4.12
N GLU A 549 -3.84 -21.43 -4.89
CA GLU A 549 -3.48 -22.79 -4.45
C GLU A 549 -2.52 -22.74 -3.25
N GLY A 550 -2.63 -23.68 -2.31
CA GLY A 550 -1.75 -23.75 -1.13
C GLY A 550 -1.92 -22.57 -0.17
N SER A 551 -3.12 -21.99 -0.08
CA SER A 551 -3.41 -20.80 0.73
C SER A 551 -4.09 -21.08 2.07
N ILE A 552 -4.26 -22.36 2.45
CA ILE A 552 -4.91 -22.76 3.71
C ILE A 552 -4.24 -22.06 4.90
N GLY A 553 -5.06 -21.49 5.79
CA GLY A 553 -4.60 -20.79 6.99
C GLY A 553 -4.21 -19.32 6.77
N LEU A 554 -4.13 -18.84 5.53
CA LEU A 554 -3.90 -17.41 5.27
C LEU A 554 -5.11 -16.58 5.72
N PRO A 555 -4.87 -15.35 6.19
CA PRO A 555 -5.94 -14.45 6.61
C PRO A 555 -6.78 -13.98 5.43
N VAL A 556 -8.04 -13.67 5.71
CA VAL A 556 -9.02 -13.12 4.77
C VAL A 556 -9.77 -12.00 5.46
N ASN A 557 -9.58 -10.80 4.94
CA ASN A 557 -10.32 -9.60 5.37
C ASN A 557 -11.53 -9.31 4.48
N VAL A 558 -12.53 -8.63 5.05
CA VAL A 558 -13.64 -7.98 4.34
C VAL A 558 -13.39 -6.46 4.25
N GLN A 559 -13.82 -5.85 3.15
CA GLN A 559 -13.77 -4.41 2.94
C GLN A 559 -15.10 -3.75 3.32
N CYS A 560 -15.05 -2.68 4.12
CA CYS A 560 -16.21 -1.87 4.51
C CYS A 560 -16.08 -0.46 3.92
N VAL A 561 -17.11 0.06 3.27
CA VAL A 561 -17.07 1.36 2.58
C VAL A 561 -18.26 2.21 2.97
N SER A 562 -18.07 3.53 3.02
CA SER A 562 -19.16 4.51 3.12
C SER A 562 -18.90 5.69 2.18
N LEU A 563 -19.77 6.69 2.20
CA LEU A 563 -19.65 7.92 1.40
C LEU A 563 -18.46 8.78 1.86
N PRO A 564 -18.00 9.74 1.02
CA PRO A 564 -16.90 10.64 1.38
C PRO A 564 -17.11 11.33 2.72
N PHE A 565 -16.02 11.46 3.49
CA PHE A 565 -16.00 12.02 4.85
C PHE A 565 -16.90 11.27 5.84
N GLN A 566 -17.09 9.97 5.70
CA GLN A 566 -17.83 9.10 6.63
C GLN A 566 -16.94 7.99 7.21
N GLU A 567 -15.67 8.29 7.52
CA GLU A 567 -14.73 7.35 8.14
C GLU A 567 -15.28 6.74 9.44
N GLU A 568 -15.98 7.54 10.25
CA GLU A 568 -16.60 7.09 11.49
C GLU A 568 -17.69 6.04 11.24
N LEU A 569 -18.43 6.15 10.13
CA LEU A 569 -19.41 5.16 9.72
C LEU A 569 -18.75 3.89 9.19
N VAL A 570 -17.61 4.00 8.48
CA VAL A 570 -16.80 2.83 8.09
C VAL A 570 -16.32 2.07 9.33
N LEU A 571 -15.74 2.78 10.30
CA LEU A 571 -15.28 2.20 11.56
C LEU A 571 -16.44 1.60 12.37
N ARG A 572 -17.62 2.23 12.33
CA ARG A 572 -18.83 1.67 12.92
C ARG A 572 -19.24 0.37 12.24
N VAL A 573 -19.30 0.30 10.91
CA VAL A 573 -19.65 -0.95 10.21
C VAL A 573 -18.67 -2.06 10.59
N MET A 574 -17.38 -1.77 10.70
CA MET A 574 -16.38 -2.74 11.17
C MET A 574 -16.69 -3.23 12.60
N LYS A 575 -17.04 -2.31 13.51
CA LYS A 575 -17.44 -2.61 14.90
C LYS A 575 -18.68 -3.50 14.97
N GLU A 576 -19.70 -3.20 14.17
CA GLU A 576 -20.96 -3.98 14.14
C GLU A 576 -20.71 -5.40 13.62
N ILE A 577 -19.82 -5.57 12.63
CA ILE A 577 -19.40 -6.90 12.14
C ILE A 577 -18.66 -7.68 13.23
N GLU A 578 -17.66 -7.10 13.88
CA GLU A 578 -16.92 -7.76 14.97
C GLU A 578 -17.85 -8.17 16.12
N THR A 579 -18.76 -7.27 16.50
CA THR A 579 -19.73 -7.52 17.58
C THR A 579 -20.72 -8.62 17.19
N GLY A 580 -21.18 -8.61 15.93
CA GLY A 580 -22.05 -9.66 15.38
C GLY A 580 -21.39 -11.03 15.43
N LEU A 581 -20.14 -11.16 14.97
CA LEU A 581 -19.40 -12.42 15.01
C LEU A 581 -19.17 -12.92 16.44
N LYS A 582 -18.76 -12.03 17.36
CA LYS A 582 -18.64 -12.31 18.80
C LYS A 582 -19.93 -12.91 19.36
N SER A 583 -21.08 -12.35 18.99
CA SER A 583 -22.38 -12.82 19.47
C SER A 583 -22.81 -14.18 18.91
N MET A 584 -22.28 -14.57 17.75
CA MET A 584 -22.59 -15.85 17.08
C MET A 584 -21.66 -17.00 17.52
N GLY A 585 -20.58 -16.71 18.25
CA GLY A 585 -19.61 -17.71 18.70
C GLY A 585 -18.53 -18.07 17.66
N ASP A 586 -18.43 -17.31 16.57
CA ASP A 586 -17.40 -17.46 15.55
C ASP A 586 -16.17 -16.60 15.92
N HIS A 587 -15.08 -17.22 16.38
CA HIS A 587 -13.79 -16.58 16.65
C HIS A 587 -12.61 -17.31 16.03
#